data_AF-A0A850UUH0-F1
#
_entry.id   AF-A0A850UUH0-F1
#
_cell.length_a   1.000
_cell.length_b   1.000
_cell.length_c   1.000
_cell.angle_alpha   90.00
_cell.angle_beta   90.00
_cell.angle_gamma   90.00
#
_symmetry.space_group_name_H-M   'P 1'
#
loop_
_entity.id
_entity.type
_entity.pdbx_description
1 polymer ?
#
loop_
_entity_poly.entity_id
_entity_poly.type
_entity_poly.pdbx_seq_one_letter_code
_entity_poly.pdbx_strand_id
1 'polypeptide(L)'
;MKVEAGDNSMINLSVQQVLSLWAHGTVLRSLTEMWYWVFLWALFSSLFVHGAVGVLMFVMLQRHRQGRLISVIVVSIGFLGSITGAMITSAAVAGIYRVAGKNMAPLEALVFGVGQTVLTLIISFSRILATL
;
A
#
# COMPACT_ATOMS: atom_id res chain seq x y z
N MET A 1 -7.66 25.42 -31.42
CA MET A 1 -6.96 24.66 -30.37
C MET A 1 -7.35 25.27 -29.03
N LYS A 2 -8.33 24.68 -28.35
CA LYS A 2 -8.86 25.17 -27.07
C LYS A 2 -8.06 24.46 -25.99
N VAL A 3 -7.28 25.21 -25.21
CA VAL A 3 -6.62 24.70 -24.01
C VAL A 3 -7.73 24.48 -22.99
N GLU A 4 -8.14 23.22 -22.82
CA GLU A 4 -8.97 22.85 -21.67
C GLU A 4 -8.11 23.05 -20.43
N ALA A 5 -8.46 24.08 -19.66
CA ALA A 5 -7.91 24.30 -18.34
C ALA A 5 -8.11 23.01 -17.55
N GLY A 6 -7.00 22.35 -17.22
CA GLY A 6 -7.00 21.22 -16.30
C GLY A 6 -7.69 21.67 -15.02
N ASP A 7 -8.81 21.02 -14.73
CA ASP A 7 -9.57 21.21 -13.51
C ASP A 7 -8.66 20.83 -12.33
N ASN A 8 -7.92 21.82 -11.83
CA ASN A 8 -7.17 21.75 -10.58
C ASN A 8 -8.15 21.89 -9.40
N SER A 9 -9.25 21.11 -9.45
CA SER A 9 -9.99 20.81 -8.25
C SER A 9 -9.04 19.96 -7.40
N MET A 10 -8.29 20.63 -6.52
CA MET A 10 -7.52 19.97 -5.47
C MET A 10 -8.53 19.17 -4.64
N ILE A 11 -8.71 17.89 -4.99
CA ILE A 11 -9.57 16.99 -4.26
C ILE A 11 -8.99 16.92 -2.85
N ASN A 12 -9.71 17.45 -1.86
CA ASN A 12 -9.41 17.28 -0.45
C ASN A 12 -9.59 15.80 -0.09
N LEU A 13 -8.65 14.96 -0.51
CA LEU A 13 -8.63 13.52 -0.24
C LEU A 13 -8.24 13.32 1.22
N SER A 14 -9.22 13.08 2.07
CA SER A 14 -8.98 12.73 3.47
C SER A 14 -8.66 11.25 3.59
N VAL A 15 -7.63 10.93 4.39
CA VAL A 15 -7.31 9.54 4.80
C VAL A 15 -8.54 8.84 5.40
N GLN A 16 -9.39 9.59 6.12
CA GLN A 16 -10.62 9.06 6.71
C GLN A 16 -11.61 8.58 5.63
N GLN A 17 -11.72 9.29 4.50
CA GLN A 17 -12.61 8.90 3.40
C GLN A 17 -12.14 7.61 2.74
N VAL A 18 -10.83 7.45 2.56
CA VAL A 18 -10.26 6.23 2.02
C VAL A 18 -10.51 5.05 2.95
N LEU A 19 -10.18 5.20 4.24
CA LEU A 19 -10.29 4.14 5.24
C LEU A 19 -11.72 3.71 5.53
N SER A 20 -12.65 4.65 5.58
CA SER A 20 -14.06 4.34 5.83
C SER A 20 -14.74 3.68 4.63
N LEU A 21 -14.06 3.61 3.47
CA LEU A 21 -14.66 3.32 2.17
C LEU A 21 -15.88 4.22 1.86
N TRP A 22 -16.09 5.25 2.68
CA TRP A 22 -17.26 6.11 2.68
C TRP A 22 -16.99 7.24 1.70
N ALA A 23 -16.90 6.86 0.45
CA ALA A 23 -16.92 7.76 -0.67
C ALA A 23 -18.14 7.33 -1.49
N HIS A 24 -19.33 7.51 -0.90
CA HIS A 24 -20.59 7.06 -1.51
C HIS A 24 -20.79 7.74 -2.87
N GLY A 25 -20.79 6.94 -3.93
CA GLY A 25 -20.95 7.39 -5.31
C GLY A 25 -19.68 7.92 -5.99
N THR A 26 -18.53 7.98 -5.30
CA THR A 26 -17.29 8.45 -5.91
C THR A 26 -16.66 7.32 -6.71
N VAL A 27 -16.61 7.52 -8.00
CA VAL A 27 -15.85 6.69 -8.92
C VAL A 27 -14.49 7.36 -9.06
N LEU A 28 -13.39 6.65 -8.80
CA LEU A 28 -12.05 7.23 -8.88
C LEU A 28 -11.74 7.47 -10.36
N ARG A 29 -11.64 8.74 -10.72
CA ARG A 29 -11.40 9.19 -12.10
C ARG A 29 -10.10 9.93 -12.22
N SER A 30 -9.34 10.12 -11.16
CA SER A 30 -7.95 10.57 -11.08
C SER A 30 -6.88 9.55 -11.46
N LEU A 31 -5.75 9.88 -12.11
CA LEU A 31 -4.57 8.98 -12.02
C LEU A 31 -4.06 9.04 -10.58
N THR A 32 -3.86 10.26 -10.10
CA THR A 32 -3.43 10.57 -8.73
C THR A 32 -4.41 10.02 -7.70
N GLU A 33 -5.71 10.11 -7.95
CA GLU A 33 -6.73 9.56 -7.06
C GLU A 33 -6.64 8.03 -6.96
N MET A 34 -6.63 7.32 -8.09
CA MET A 34 -6.51 5.85 -8.11
C MET A 34 -5.21 5.39 -7.47
N TRP A 35 -4.10 6.04 -7.83
CA TRP A 35 -2.78 5.75 -7.25
C TRP A 35 -2.79 5.93 -5.73
N TYR A 36 -3.32 7.05 -5.24
CA TYR A 36 -3.37 7.37 -3.82
C TYR A 36 -4.21 6.36 -3.04
N TRP A 37 -5.39 6.00 -3.55
CA TRP A 37 -6.26 5.02 -2.89
C TRP A 37 -5.64 3.63 -2.82
N VAL A 38 -5.07 3.11 -3.92
CA VAL A 38 -4.40 1.80 -3.94
C VAL A 38 -3.17 1.82 -3.01
N PHE A 39 -2.35 2.87 -3.10
CA PHE A 39 -1.15 3.03 -2.27
C PHE A 39 -1.49 3.08 -0.79
N LEU A 40 -2.54 3.81 -0.41
CA LEU A 40 -2.92 3.99 0.98
C LEU A 40 -3.42 2.66 1.60
N TRP A 41 -4.20 1.87 0.85
CA TRP A 41 -4.60 0.54 1.29
C TRP A 41 -3.41 -0.43 1.40
N ALA A 42 -2.45 -0.36 0.47
CA ALA A 42 -1.19 -1.12 0.57
C ALA A 42 -0.34 -0.68 1.78
N LEU A 43 -0.29 0.62 2.07
CA LEU A 43 0.43 1.19 3.20
C LEU A 43 -0.17 0.71 4.53
N PHE A 44 -1.49 0.81 4.69
CA PHE A 44 -2.17 0.39 5.92
C PHE A 44 -2.05 -1.11 6.18
N SER A 45 -2.27 -1.93 5.15
CA SER A 45 -2.13 -3.38 5.28
C SER A 45 -0.67 -3.79 5.56
N SER A 46 0.30 -3.19 4.88
CA SER A 46 1.73 -3.39 5.16
C SER A 46 2.11 -2.96 6.58
N LEU A 47 1.61 -1.81 7.05
CA LEU A 47 1.86 -1.32 8.41
C LEU A 47 1.30 -2.28 9.45
N PHE A 48 0.09 -2.80 9.23
CA PHE A 48 -0.52 -3.79 10.12
C PHE A 48 0.33 -5.05 10.21
N VAL A 49 0.75 -5.60 9.06
CA VAL A 49 1.57 -6.83 8.99
C VAL A 49 2.94 -6.62 9.62
N HIS A 50 3.69 -5.58 9.22
CA HIS A 50 5.02 -5.30 9.76
C HIS A 50 4.95 -4.90 11.24
N GLY A 51 3.91 -4.21 11.66
CA GLY A 51 3.65 -3.88 13.06
C GLY A 51 3.44 -5.15 13.90
N ALA A 52 2.56 -6.05 13.47
CA ALA A 52 2.31 -7.31 14.16
C ALA A 52 3.58 -8.18 14.24
N VAL A 53 4.28 -8.36 13.11
CA VAL A 53 5.55 -9.09 13.06
C VAL A 53 6.61 -8.43 13.92
N GLY A 54 6.70 -7.10 13.89
CA GLY A 54 7.68 -6.36 14.68
C GLY A 54 7.44 -6.44 16.18
N VAL A 55 6.19 -6.36 16.62
CA VAL A 55 5.82 -6.59 18.03
C VAL A 55 6.15 -8.02 18.44
N LEU A 56 5.76 -9.01 17.64
CA LEU A 56 6.08 -10.41 17.90
C LEU A 56 7.60 -10.62 18.04
N MET A 57 8.37 -10.13 17.08
CA MET A 57 9.81 -10.29 17.05
C MET A 57 10.50 -9.57 18.22
N PHE A 58 10.03 -8.37 18.56
CA PHE A 58 10.51 -7.63 19.72
C PHE A 58 10.26 -8.38 21.02
N VAL A 59 9.05 -8.93 21.23
CA VAL A 59 8.71 -9.73 22.42
C VAL A 59 9.57 -11.00 22.50
N MET A 60 9.79 -11.68 21.37
CA MET A 60 10.61 -12.89 21.33
C MET A 60 12.08 -12.60 21.62
N LEU A 61 12.60 -11.44 21.20
CA LEU A 61 14.01 -11.06 21.35
C LEU A 61 14.27 -10.05 22.48
N GLN A 62 13.28 -9.74 23.32
CA GLN A 62 13.36 -8.68 24.32
C GLN A 62 14.49 -8.86 25.35
N ARG A 63 14.87 -10.11 25.65
CA ARG A 63 15.90 -10.47 26.64
C ARG A 63 17.32 -10.20 26.15
N HIS A 64 17.54 -10.05 24.84
CA HIS A 64 18.86 -9.82 24.27
C HIS A 64 18.99 -8.38 23.76
N ARG A 65 19.98 -7.64 24.26
CA ARG A 65 20.22 -6.24 23.85
C ARG A 65 20.40 -6.09 22.33
N GLN A 66 21.14 -7.01 21.71
CA GLN A 66 21.31 -7.05 20.24
C GLN A 66 20.02 -7.50 19.53
N GLY A 67 19.29 -8.47 20.09
CA GLY A 67 18.05 -8.99 19.51
C GLY A 67 16.98 -7.91 19.34
N ARG A 68 16.83 -7.00 20.32
CA ARG A 68 15.93 -5.84 20.20
C ARG A 68 16.32 -4.92 19.04
N LEU A 69 17.61 -4.60 18.91
CA LEU A 69 18.10 -3.72 17.83
C LEU A 69 17.91 -4.36 16.46
N ILE A 70 18.25 -5.64 16.32
CA ILE A 70 18.02 -6.42 15.10
C ILE A 70 16.53 -6.42 14.74
N SER A 71 15.65 -6.56 15.74
CA SER A 71 14.20 -6.55 15.52
C SER A 71 13.74 -5.26 14.84
N VAL A 72 14.17 -4.12 15.38
CA VAL A 72 13.82 -2.80 14.84
C VAL A 72 14.39 -2.62 13.43
N ILE A 73 15.66 -2.99 13.21
CA ILE A 73 16.32 -2.83 11.91
C ILE A 73 15.62 -3.66 10.83
N VAL A 74 15.40 -4.96 11.08
CA VAL A 74 14.82 -5.89 10.10
C VAL A 74 13.40 -5.47 9.72
N VAL A 75 12.56 -5.14 10.71
CA VAL A 75 11.19 -4.68 10.47
C VAL A 75 11.18 -3.36 9.70
N SER A 76 12.09 -2.44 10.03
CA SER A 76 12.20 -1.15 9.33
C SER A 76 12.59 -1.34 7.87
N ILE A 77 13.60 -2.18 7.58
CA ILE A 77 14.03 -2.46 6.21
C ILE A 77 12.90 -3.13 5.42
N GLY A 78 12.22 -4.13 6.01
CA GLY A 78 11.08 -4.80 5.38
C GLY A 78 9.93 -3.83 5.06
N PHE A 79 9.60 -2.95 6.00
CA PHE A 79 8.54 -1.98 5.84
C PHE A 79 8.89 -0.92 4.78
N LEU A 80 10.11 -0.38 4.78
CA LEU A 80 10.58 0.58 3.77
C LEU A 80 10.61 -0.03 2.36
N GLY A 81 11.05 -1.28 2.25
CA GLY A 81 11.00 -2.03 1.00
C GLY A 81 9.56 -2.19 0.49
N SER A 82 8.64 -2.51 1.40
CA SER A 82 7.22 -2.64 1.08
C SER A 82 6.59 -1.32 0.65
N ILE A 83 6.91 -0.20 1.30
CA ILE A 83 6.43 1.14 0.89
C ILE A 83 6.90 1.47 -0.51
N THR A 84 8.19 1.25 -0.80
CA THR A 84 8.78 1.58 -2.09
C THR A 84 8.15 0.75 -3.22
N GLY A 85 7.99 -0.55 -3.00
CA GLY A 85 7.31 -1.43 -3.94
C GLY A 85 5.85 -1.03 -4.15
N ALA A 86 5.10 -0.85 -3.07
CA ALA A 86 3.70 -0.45 -3.12
C ALA A 86 3.49 0.88 -3.84
N MET A 87 4.39 1.85 -3.66
CA MET A 87 4.35 3.14 -4.34
C MET A 87 4.38 2.98 -5.87
N ILE A 88 5.33 2.19 -6.36
CA ILE A 88 5.55 1.95 -7.79
C ILE A 88 4.42 1.10 -8.37
N THR A 89 4.07 -0.01 -7.71
CA THR A 89 3.02 -0.91 -8.20
C THR A 89 1.65 -0.25 -8.20
N SER A 90 1.34 0.60 -7.22
CA SER A 90 0.10 1.39 -7.22
C SER A 90 0.05 2.37 -8.40
N ALA A 91 1.18 2.94 -8.79
CA ALA A 91 1.25 3.85 -9.94
C ALA A 91 1.01 3.08 -11.25
N ALA A 92 1.57 1.87 -11.35
CA ALA A 92 1.31 0.97 -12.47
C ALA A 92 -0.17 0.58 -12.56
N VAL A 93 -0.81 0.19 -11.45
CA VAL A 93 -2.25 -0.13 -11.42
C VAL A 93 -3.09 1.06 -11.90
N ALA A 94 -2.86 2.25 -11.34
CA ALA A 94 -3.56 3.46 -11.75
C ALA A 94 -3.32 3.79 -13.23
N GLY A 95 -2.08 3.64 -13.71
CA GLY A 95 -1.71 3.82 -15.11
C GLY A 95 -2.44 2.88 -16.06
N ILE A 96 -2.60 1.60 -15.70
CA ILE A 96 -3.36 0.62 -16.48
C ILE A 96 -4.83 1.04 -16.58
N TYR A 97 -5.45 1.45 -15.48
CA TYR A 97 -6.82 1.97 -15.49
C TYR A 97 -6.97 3.19 -16.40
N ARG A 98 -5.96 4.08 -16.38
CA ARG A 98 -5.93 5.25 -17.28
C ARG A 98 -5.87 4.89 -18.75
N VAL A 99 -4.93 4.03 -19.12
CA VAL A 99 -4.78 3.60 -20.51
C VAL A 99 -6.01 2.83 -20.98
N ALA A 100 -6.65 2.07 -20.11
CA ALA A 100 -7.89 1.35 -20.40
C ALA A 100 -9.14 2.24 -20.46
N GLY A 101 -9.05 3.53 -20.13
CA GLY A 101 -10.21 4.42 -20.03
C GLY A 101 -11.23 3.99 -18.97
N LYS A 102 -10.80 3.18 -17.99
CA LYS A 102 -11.66 2.65 -16.93
C LYS A 102 -11.55 3.54 -15.70
N ASN A 103 -12.69 3.73 -15.04
CA ASN A 103 -12.69 4.25 -13.69
C ASN A 103 -12.56 3.12 -12.67
N MET A 104 -12.07 3.44 -11.48
CA MET A 104 -11.87 2.46 -10.42
C MET A 104 -12.88 2.68 -9.29
N ALA A 105 -13.50 1.60 -8.83
CA ALA A 105 -14.32 1.64 -7.62
C ALA A 105 -13.42 1.65 -6.36
N PRO A 106 -13.82 2.32 -5.26
CA PRO A 106 -13.09 2.29 -3.99
C PRO A 106 -12.75 0.87 -3.49
N LEU A 107 -13.63 -0.10 -3.71
CA LEU A 107 -13.41 -1.49 -3.32
C LEU A 107 -12.30 -2.16 -4.17
N GLU A 108 -12.23 -1.85 -5.46
CA GLU A 108 -11.14 -2.35 -6.32
C GLU A 108 -9.79 -1.82 -5.82
N ALA A 109 -9.74 -0.54 -5.43
CA ALA A 109 -8.53 0.05 -4.86
C ALA A 109 -8.09 -0.65 -3.57
N LEU A 110 -9.03 -1.01 -2.69
CA LEU A 110 -8.76 -1.82 -1.51
C LEU A 110 -8.20 -3.18 -1.88
N VAL A 111 -8.83 -3.89 -2.82
CA VAL A 111 -8.40 -5.23 -3.24
C VAL A 111 -7.00 -5.19 -3.85
N PHE A 112 -6.69 -4.21 -4.71
CA PHE A 112 -5.34 -4.06 -5.25
C PHE A 112 -4.32 -3.70 -4.17
N GLY A 113 -4.66 -2.76 -3.27
CA GLY A 113 -3.75 -2.34 -2.20
C GLY A 113 -3.41 -3.48 -1.25
N VAL A 114 -4.43 -4.12 -0.65
CA VAL A 114 -4.25 -5.27 0.25
C VAL A 114 -3.65 -6.46 -0.49
N GLY A 115 -4.05 -6.68 -1.74
CA GLY A 115 -3.53 -7.75 -2.59
C GLY A 115 -2.02 -7.69 -2.81
N GLN A 116 -1.45 -6.48 -2.97
CA GLN A 116 0.00 -6.30 -3.06
C GLN A 116 0.74 -6.78 -1.80
N THR A 117 0.21 -6.48 -0.61
CA THR A 117 0.79 -6.95 0.65
C THR A 117 0.68 -8.47 0.79
N VAL A 118 -0.47 -9.05 0.45
CA VAL A 118 -0.67 -10.52 0.48
C VAL A 118 0.29 -11.22 -0.48
N LEU A 119 0.41 -10.74 -1.72
CA LEU A 119 1.36 -11.29 -2.70
C LEU A 119 2.81 -11.16 -2.22
N THR A 120 3.17 -10.03 -1.62
CA THR A 120 4.50 -9.82 -1.05
C THR A 120 4.79 -10.83 0.06
N LEU A 121 3.81 -11.12 0.91
CA LEU A 121 3.92 -12.15 1.94
C LEU A 121 4.12 -13.54 1.32
N ILE A 122 3.27 -13.93 0.36
CA ILE A 122 3.38 -15.22 -0.33
C ILE A 122 4.78 -15.38 -0.93
N ILE A 123 5.24 -14.40 -1.70
CA ILE A 123 6.57 -14.41 -2.34
C ILE A 123 7.68 -14.49 -1.27
N SER A 124 7.54 -13.74 -0.17
CA SER A 124 8.54 -13.72 0.90
C SER A 124 8.65 -15.08 1.60
N PHE A 125 7.51 -15.71 1.91
CA PHE A 125 7.48 -17.07 2.50
C PHE A 125 8.03 -18.11 1.52
N SER A 126 7.64 -18.07 0.24
CA SER A 126 8.16 -18.97 -0.78
C SER A 126 9.68 -18.84 -0.93
N ARG A 127 10.21 -17.62 -0.90
CA ARG A 127 11.65 -17.39 -0.97
C ARG A 127 12.38 -17.99 0.23
N ILE A 128 11.88 -17.78 1.44
CA ILE A 128 12.47 -18.37 2.65
C ILE A 128 12.48 -19.90 2.55
N LEU A 129 11.34 -20.49 2.18
CA LEU A 129 11.21 -21.94 2.02
C LEU A 129 12.16 -22.51 0.96
N ALA A 130 12.41 -21.77 -0.12
CA ALA A 130 13.34 -22.20 -1.17
C ALA A 130 14.83 -22.10 -0.77
N THR A 131 15.15 -21.33 0.28
CA THR A 131 16.54 -21.11 0.75
C THR A 131 16.89 -21.91 2.01
N LEU A 132 15.92 -22.62 2.59
CA LEU A 132 16.09 -23.55 3.72
C LEU A 132 16.27 -24.98 3.21
#